data_AF-A0A5C5RR91-F1
#
_entry.id   AF-A0A5C5RR91-F1
#
_cell.length_a   1.000
_cell.length_b   1.000
_cell.length_c   1.000
_cell.angle_alpha   90.00
_cell.angle_beta   90.00
_cell.angle_gamma   90.00
#
_symmetry.space_group_name_H-M   'P 1'
#
loop_
_entity.id
_entity.type
_entity.pdbx_description
1 polymer ?
#
loop_
_entity_poly.entity_id
_entity_poly.type
_entity_poly.pdbx_seq_one_letter_code
_entity_poly.pdbx_strand_id
1 'polypeptide(L)'
;MIFNRKSPAGFVERALTGVGYGFDRTNKSGWSVFTRTGSPDVPVNPRIAERDARHLVVRIEKSHGVAQSTNKRNPEAIRERRAAERARIQAAMDRLDAERAELIRRRELLPSGDFDLMSLSERLRLEREIARIERERREWVQLMRQESA
;
A
#
# COMPACT_ATOMS: atom_id res chain seq x y z
N MET A 1 19.04 21.42 -24.71
CA MET A 1 19.55 20.08 -24.35
C MET A 1 18.37 19.17 -24.08
N ILE A 2 18.18 18.10 -24.85
CA ILE A 2 17.01 17.20 -24.73
C ILE A 2 17.43 16.03 -23.82
N PHE A 3 17.07 16.10 -22.54
CA PHE A 3 17.25 14.98 -21.62
C PHE A 3 16.25 13.88 -21.97
N ASN A 4 16.73 12.66 -22.21
CA ASN A 4 15.85 11.50 -22.39
C ASN A 4 15.20 11.17 -21.04
N ARG A 5 13.96 11.63 -20.84
CA ARG A 5 13.27 11.64 -19.54
C ARG A 5 13.03 10.26 -18.94
N LYS A 6 13.15 9.19 -19.75
CA LYS A 6 12.92 7.80 -19.36
C LYS A 6 14.21 7.02 -19.09
N SER A 7 15.39 7.58 -19.33
CA SER A 7 16.65 6.87 -19.09
C SER A 7 17.18 7.12 -17.66
N PRO A 8 17.85 6.13 -17.04
CA PRO A 8 18.54 6.32 -15.76
C PRO A 8 19.56 7.46 -15.80
N ALA A 9 20.25 7.64 -16.92
CA ALA A 9 21.18 8.75 -17.10
C ALA A 9 20.46 10.12 -17.04
N GLY A 10 19.32 10.27 -17.74
CA GLY A 10 18.52 11.50 -17.70
C GLY A 10 17.91 11.80 -16.33
N PHE A 11 17.82 10.81 -15.44
CA PHE A 11 17.48 11.05 -14.03
C PHE A 11 18.65 11.68 -13.26
N VAL A 12 19.87 11.17 -13.43
CA VAL A 12 21.09 11.73 -12.82
C VAL A 12 21.38 13.15 -13.32
N GLU A 13 21.29 13.37 -14.63
CA GLU A 13 21.55 14.68 -15.26
C GLU A 13 20.62 15.77 -14.71
N ARG A 14 19.33 15.45 -14.52
CA ARG A 14 18.37 16.37 -13.90
C ARG A 14 18.68 16.67 -12.45
N ALA A 15 19.07 15.67 -11.67
CA ALA A 15 19.46 15.88 -10.28
C ALA A 15 20.68 16.81 -10.19
N LEU A 16 21.69 16.59 -11.04
CA LEU A 16 22.87 17.44 -11.15
C LEU A 16 22.50 18.88 -11.52
N THR A 17 21.65 19.08 -12.52
CA THR A 17 21.16 20.44 -12.86
C THR A 17 20.37 21.06 -11.71
N GLY A 18 19.54 20.28 -11.01
CA GLY A 18 18.76 20.75 -9.85
C GLY A 18 19.63 21.22 -8.68
N VAL A 19 20.83 20.65 -8.51
CA VAL A 19 21.83 21.10 -7.52
C VAL A 19 22.85 22.10 -8.09
N GLY A 20 22.61 22.64 -9.29
CA GLY A 20 23.39 23.73 -9.87
C GLY A 20 24.63 23.33 -10.68
N TYR A 21 24.75 22.06 -11.10
CA TYR A 21 25.78 21.69 -12.08
C TYR A 21 25.32 22.01 -13.51
N GLY A 22 26.24 22.56 -14.30
CA GLY A 22 26.05 22.77 -15.73
C GLY A 22 26.63 21.62 -16.54
N PHE A 23 26.01 21.30 -17.68
CA PHE A 23 26.67 20.44 -18.67
C PHE A 23 27.84 21.21 -19.28
N ASP A 24 29.01 20.57 -19.35
CA ASP A 24 30.20 21.12 -20.00
C ASP A 24 30.43 20.45 -21.36
N ARG A 25 30.67 19.13 -21.34
CA ARG A 25 31.10 18.39 -22.54
C ARG A 25 30.74 16.91 -22.46
N THR A 26 30.80 16.24 -23.61
CA THR A 26 30.80 14.78 -23.68
C THR A 26 32.23 14.30 -23.91
N ASN A 27 32.71 13.37 -23.09
CA ASN A 27 34.07 12.84 -23.24
C ASN A 27 34.18 11.84 -24.42
N LYS A 28 35.41 11.41 -24.73
CA LYS A 28 35.68 10.45 -25.82
C LYS A 28 34.99 9.08 -25.64
N SER A 29 34.60 8.74 -24.41
CA SER A 29 33.87 7.52 -24.07
C SER A 29 32.34 7.69 -24.14
N GLY A 30 31.86 8.86 -24.57
CA GLY A 30 30.43 9.16 -24.71
C GLY A 30 29.72 9.50 -23.39
N TRP A 31 30.46 9.82 -22.32
CA TRP A 31 29.87 10.19 -21.02
C TRP A 31 29.68 11.70 -20.95
N SER A 32 28.52 12.13 -20.45
CA SER A 32 28.20 13.54 -20.22
C SER A 32 28.94 14.03 -18.98
N VAL A 33 29.73 15.09 -19.07
CA VAL A 33 30.48 15.67 -17.94
C VAL A 33 29.78 16.94 -17.48
N PHE A 34 29.45 16.97 -16.18
CA PHE A 34 28.81 18.09 -15.52
C PHE A 34 29.78 18.77 -14.55
N THR A 35 29.82 20.09 -14.58
CA THR A 35 30.77 20.89 -13.80
C THR A 35 30.04 21.95 -12.98
N ARG A 36 30.64 22.33 -11.85
CA ARG A 36 30.15 23.40 -10.97
C ARG A 36 31.34 24.07 -10.30
N THR A 37 31.32 25.39 -10.23
CA THR A 37 32.39 26.16 -9.59
C THR A 37 32.57 25.73 -8.12
N GLY A 38 33.80 25.38 -7.75
CA GLY A 38 34.13 24.92 -6.40
C GLY A 38 33.71 23.49 -6.08
N SER A 39 33.37 22.68 -7.08
CA SER A 39 33.01 21.26 -6.91
C SER A 39 33.71 20.40 -7.98
N PRO A 40 33.96 19.11 -7.70
CA PRO A 40 34.57 18.22 -8.67
C PRO A 40 33.62 17.93 -9.84
N ASP A 41 34.19 17.74 -11.03
CA ASP A 41 33.48 17.33 -12.23
C ASP A 41 32.82 15.96 -12.04
N VAL A 42 31.57 15.83 -12.50
CA VAL A 42 30.79 14.60 -12.40
C VAL A 42 30.53 14.03 -13.79
N PRO A 43 31.18 12.92 -14.17
CA PRO A 43 30.90 12.26 -15.44
C PRO A 43 29.74 11.26 -15.27
N VAL A 44 28.76 11.33 -16.18
CA VAL A 44 27.55 10.50 -16.19
C VAL A 44 27.59 9.57 -17.41
N ASN A 45 27.60 8.27 -17.14
CA ASN A 45 27.55 7.26 -18.18
C ASN A 45 26.11 7.14 -18.73
N PRO A 46 25.87 7.25 -20.05
CA PRO A 46 24.54 7.13 -20.64
C PRO A 46 23.88 5.76 -20.43
N ARG A 47 24.68 4.72 -20.14
CA ARG A 47 24.24 3.34 -19.90
C ARG A 47 24.26 2.95 -18.41
N ILE A 48 24.30 3.92 -17.50
CA ILE A 48 24.27 3.66 -16.06
C ILE A 48 23.04 2.82 -15.67
N ALA A 49 23.23 1.81 -14.84
CA ALA A 49 22.14 1.00 -14.32
C ALA A 49 21.25 1.83 -13.38
N GLU A 50 19.96 1.51 -13.32
CA GLU A 50 19.00 2.28 -12.53
C GLU A 50 19.35 2.36 -11.05
N ARG A 51 19.85 1.25 -10.48
CA ARG A 51 20.29 1.19 -9.08
C ARG A 51 21.42 2.18 -8.81
N ASP A 52 22.44 2.18 -9.67
CA ASP A 52 23.62 3.03 -9.52
C ASP A 52 23.27 4.51 -9.75
N ALA A 53 22.38 4.79 -10.70
CA ALA A 53 21.83 6.12 -10.94
C ALA A 53 21.12 6.66 -9.68
N ARG A 54 20.27 5.85 -9.04
CA ARG A 54 19.59 6.24 -7.79
C ARG A 54 20.58 6.50 -6.65
N HIS A 55 21.57 5.62 -6.48
CA HIS A 55 22.61 5.80 -5.45
C HIS A 55 23.43 7.07 -5.68
N LEU A 56 23.78 7.35 -6.94
CA LEU A 56 24.53 8.55 -7.31
C LEU A 56 23.73 9.83 -7.03
N VAL A 57 22.45 9.86 -7.37
CA VAL A 57 21.57 11.00 -7.06
C VAL A 57 21.47 11.25 -5.56
N VAL A 58 21.21 10.21 -4.76
CA VAL A 58 21.14 10.35 -3.29
C VAL A 58 22.45 10.91 -2.73
N ARG A 59 23.60 10.48 -3.26
CA ARG A 59 24.91 10.99 -2.84
C ARG A 59 25.08 12.47 -3.20
N ILE A 60 24.69 12.87 -4.41
CA ILE A 60 24.76 14.26 -4.90
C ILE A 60 23.85 15.17 -4.05
N GLU A 61 22.60 14.78 -3.83
CA GLU A 61 21.65 15.54 -3.02
C GLU A 61 22.14 15.69 -1.57
N LYS A 62 22.67 14.61 -0.99
CA LYS A 62 23.23 14.63 0.36
C LYS A 62 24.46 15.52 0.47
N SER A 63 25.39 15.49 -0.49
CA SER A 63 26.59 16.33 -0.46
C SER A 63 26.28 17.82 -0.60
N HIS A 64 25.16 18.16 -1.24
CA HIS A 64 24.76 19.55 -1.48
C HIS A 64 23.64 20.05 -0.56
N GLY A 65 23.26 19.26 0.46
CA GLY A 65 22.23 19.65 1.44
C GLY A 65 20.81 19.70 0.88
N VAL A 66 20.58 19.24 -0.35
CA VAL A 66 19.27 19.19 -1.03
C VAL A 66 18.61 17.84 -0.82
N ALA A 67 18.93 17.15 0.28
CA ALA A 67 18.39 15.82 0.54
C ALA A 67 16.87 15.87 0.46
N GLN A 68 16.30 15.23 -0.56
CA GLN A 68 14.86 15.00 -0.58
C GLN A 68 14.56 14.23 0.70
N SER A 69 13.78 14.81 1.60
CA SER A 69 13.24 14.07 2.72
C SER A 69 12.42 12.96 2.10
N THR A 70 13.00 11.77 1.99
CA THR A 70 12.23 10.56 1.80
C THR A 70 11.30 10.57 2.99
N ASN A 71 10.03 10.91 2.76
CA ASN A 71 8.98 10.82 3.76
C ASN A 71 8.94 9.33 4.11
N LYS A 72 9.76 8.93 5.09
CA LYS A 72 9.73 7.60 5.67
C LYS A 72 8.32 7.50 6.21
N ARG A 73 7.47 6.69 5.54
CA ARG A 73 6.10 6.45 5.97
C ARG A 73 6.16 6.14 7.46
N ASN A 74 5.51 6.97 8.28
CA ASN A 74 5.58 6.85 9.72
C ASN A 74 5.12 5.42 10.10
N PRO A 75 5.97 4.59 10.73
CA PRO A 75 5.59 3.23 11.12
C PRO A 75 4.36 3.24 12.05
N GLU A 76 4.15 4.30 12.82
CA GLU A 76 2.95 4.47 13.65
C GLU A 76 1.70 4.64 12.78
N ALA A 77 1.73 5.47 11.74
CA ALA A 77 0.60 5.65 10.82
C ALA A 77 0.21 4.34 10.10
N ILE A 78 1.18 3.46 9.83
CA ILE A 78 0.91 2.13 9.27
C ILE A 78 0.26 1.22 10.32
N ARG A 79 0.73 1.26 11.58
CA ARG A 79 0.15 0.49 12.69
C ARG A 79 -1.27 0.95 13.02
N GLU A 80 -1.51 2.25 13.10
CA GLU A 80 -2.83 2.84 13.33
C GLU A 80 -3.82 2.46 12.22
N ARG A 81 -3.39 2.53 10.96
CA ARG A 81 -4.24 2.12 9.83
C ARG A 81 -4.61 0.63 9.91
N ARG A 82 -3.65 -0.24 10.25
CA ARG A 82 -3.92 -1.68 10.44
C ARG A 82 -4.82 -1.94 11.67
N ALA A 83 -4.64 -1.19 12.75
CA ALA A 83 -5.49 -1.31 13.94
C ALA A 83 -6.94 -0.86 13.66
N ALA A 84 -7.11 0.22 12.91
CA ALA A 84 -8.43 0.69 12.47
C ALA A 84 -9.13 -0.31 11.55
N GLU A 85 -8.40 -0.96 10.65
CA GLU A 85 -8.96 -1.98 9.76
C GLU A 85 -9.40 -3.23 10.55
N ARG A 86 -8.56 -3.71 11.48
CA ARG A 86 -8.94 -4.80 12.40
C ARG A 86 -10.17 -4.47 13.24
N ALA A 87 -10.27 -3.24 13.74
CA ALA A 87 -11.43 -2.79 14.51
C ALA A 87 -12.72 -2.78 13.67
N ARG A 88 -12.65 -2.40 12.39
CA ARG A 88 -13.78 -2.47 11.46
C ARG A 88 -14.22 -3.91 11.21
N ILE A 89 -13.28 -4.81 10.97
CA ILE A 89 -13.56 -6.23 10.74
C ILE A 89 -14.20 -6.85 11.99
N GLN A 90 -13.67 -6.55 13.18
CA GLN A 90 -14.24 -7.05 14.44
C GLN A 90 -15.66 -6.52 14.66
N ALA A 91 -15.92 -5.23 14.45
CA ALA A 91 -17.25 -4.65 14.59
C ALA A 91 -18.27 -5.27 13.61
N ALA A 92 -17.84 -5.62 12.39
CA ALA A 92 -18.69 -6.33 11.43
C ALA A 92 -19.01 -7.76 11.90
N MET A 93 -18.03 -8.47 12.47
CA MET A 93 -18.25 -9.80 13.05
C MET A 93 -19.19 -9.76 14.26
N ASP A 94 -19.02 -8.81 15.17
CA ASP A 94 -19.86 -8.66 16.36
C ASP A 94 -21.32 -8.37 15.98
N ARG A 95 -21.54 -7.58 14.92
CA ARG A 95 -22.87 -7.34 14.35
C ARG A 95 -23.49 -8.63 13.80
N LEU A 96 -22.74 -9.41 13.02
CA LEU A 96 -23.23 -10.69 12.48
C LEU A 96 -23.53 -11.70 13.58
N ASP A 97 -22.71 -11.75 14.63
CA ASP A 97 -22.93 -12.61 15.79
C ASP A 97 -24.19 -12.18 16.58
N ALA A 98 -24.46 -10.88 16.70
CA ALA A 98 -25.70 -10.36 17.27
C ALA A 98 -26.95 -10.69 16.42
N GLU A 99 -26.87 -10.52 15.09
CA GLU A 99 -27.95 -10.89 14.16
C GLU A 99 -28.26 -12.39 14.23
N ARG A 100 -27.22 -13.25 14.32
CA ARG A 100 -27.39 -14.70 14.51
C ARG A 100 -28.03 -15.03 15.87
N ALA A 101 -27.59 -14.38 16.94
CA ALA A 101 -28.15 -14.60 18.28
C ALA A 101 -29.62 -14.23 18.35
N GLU A 102 -30.03 -13.13 17.70
CA GLU A 102 -31.43 -12.71 17.61
C GLU A 102 -32.29 -13.71 16.81
N LEU A 103 -31.77 -14.26 15.70
CA LEU A 103 -32.47 -15.29 14.93
C LEU A 103 -32.67 -16.58 15.74
N ILE A 104 -31.66 -17.00 16.50
CA ILE A 104 -31.75 -18.16 17.40
C ILE A 104 -32.74 -17.89 18.52
N ARG A 105 -32.67 -16.71 19.15
CA ARG A 105 -33.58 -16.31 20.21
C ARG A 105 -35.04 -16.26 19.74
N ARG A 106 -35.30 -15.72 18.54
CA ARG A 106 -36.64 -15.74 17.93
C ARG A 106 -37.15 -17.15 17.69
N ARG A 107 -36.25 -18.07 17.33
CA ARG A 107 -36.57 -19.50 17.20
C ARG A 107 -36.90 -20.14 18.56
N GLU A 108 -36.19 -19.79 19.62
CA GLU A 108 -36.36 -20.38 20.97
C GLU A 108 -37.53 -19.76 21.77
N LEU A 109 -37.89 -18.51 21.50
CA LEU A 109 -39.03 -17.82 22.14
C LEU A 109 -40.39 -18.22 21.57
N LEU A 110 -40.42 -18.97 20.47
CA LEU A 110 -41.65 -19.55 19.96
C LEU A 110 -42.13 -20.65 20.93
N PRO A 111 -43.38 -20.62 21.41
CA PRO A 111 -43.98 -21.70 22.17
C PRO A 111 -43.67 -23.06 21.52
N SER A 112 -43.35 -24.07 22.33
CA SER A 112 -43.12 -25.43 21.83
C SER A 112 -44.37 -25.90 21.06
N GLY A 113 -44.26 -25.96 19.72
CA GLY A 113 -45.37 -26.21 18.79
C GLY A 113 -45.50 -25.16 17.68
N ASP A 114 -45.14 -23.89 17.92
CA ASP A 114 -45.24 -22.82 16.93
C ASP A 114 -44.16 -22.91 15.84
N PHE A 115 -43.02 -23.53 16.16
CA PHE A 115 -42.03 -23.87 15.13
C PHE A 115 -42.61 -24.87 14.14
N ASP A 116 -43.41 -25.85 14.58
CA ASP A 116 -44.14 -26.83 13.74
C ASP A 116 -45.34 -26.20 13.01
N LEU A 117 -45.79 -25.03 13.43
CA LEU A 117 -46.76 -24.21 12.72
C LEU A 117 -46.12 -23.27 11.68
N MET A 118 -44.79 -23.08 11.69
CA MET A 118 -44.11 -22.40 10.58
C MET A 118 -44.24 -23.24 9.31
N SER A 119 -44.67 -22.58 8.24
CA SER A 119 -44.68 -23.22 6.93
C SER A 119 -43.28 -23.68 6.53
N LEU A 120 -43.20 -24.77 5.77
CA LEU A 120 -41.95 -25.31 5.23
C LEU A 120 -41.10 -24.24 4.53
N SER A 121 -41.75 -23.28 3.87
CA SER A 121 -41.10 -22.18 3.17
C SER A 121 -40.44 -21.16 4.12
N GLU A 122 -41.05 -20.87 5.28
CA GLU A 122 -40.47 -19.97 6.28
C GLU A 122 -39.28 -20.61 7.00
N ARG A 123 -39.35 -21.91 7.29
CA ARG A 123 -38.22 -22.68 7.82
C ARG A 123 -37.03 -22.68 6.86
N LEU A 124 -37.28 -23.00 5.58
CA LEU A 124 -36.24 -22.96 4.53
C LEU A 124 -35.66 -21.56 4.34
N ARG A 125 -36.48 -20.50 4.49
CA ARG A 125 -36.01 -19.12 4.42
C ARG A 125 -35.06 -18.78 5.56
N LEU A 126 -35.40 -19.16 6.80
CA LEU A 126 -34.52 -18.98 7.96
C LEU A 126 -33.22 -19.77 7.82
N GLU A 127 -33.27 -21.02 7.38
CA GLU A 127 -32.06 -21.83 7.17
C GLU A 127 -31.13 -21.22 6.12
N ARG A 128 -31.69 -20.70 5.01
CA ARG A 128 -30.91 -19.99 3.99
C ARG A 128 -30.29 -18.71 4.52
N GLU A 129 -31.00 -17.99 5.38
CA GLU A 129 -30.52 -16.75 5.99
C GLU A 129 -29.39 -17.01 6.99
N ILE A 130 -29.52 -18.05 7.82
CA ILE A 130 -28.43 -18.51 8.70
C ILE A 130 -27.22 -18.96 7.87
N ALA A 131 -27.43 -19.75 6.82
CA ALA A 131 -26.35 -20.20 5.95
C ALA A 131 -25.64 -19.05 5.21
N ARG A 132 -26.37 -17.98 4.85
CA ARG A 132 -25.80 -16.73 4.30
C ARG A 132 -24.87 -16.07 5.33
N ILE A 133 -25.36 -15.84 6.55
CA ILE A 133 -24.61 -15.20 7.64
C ILE A 133 -23.34 -16.02 7.97
N GLU A 134 -23.43 -17.34 8.03
CA GLU A 134 -22.28 -18.21 8.29
C GLU A 134 -21.24 -18.22 7.15
N ARG A 135 -21.66 -17.96 5.92
CA ARG A 135 -20.74 -17.79 4.78
C ARG A 135 -20.01 -16.46 4.86
N GLU A 136 -20.75 -15.37 5.07
CA GLU A 136 -20.18 -14.03 5.24
C GLU A 136 -19.20 -13.99 6.41
N ARG A 137 -19.54 -14.62 7.54
CA ARG A 137 -18.64 -14.74 8.69
C ARG A 137 -17.33 -15.45 8.36
N ARG A 138 -17.37 -16.51 7.54
CA ARG A 138 -16.17 -17.24 7.11
C ARG A 138 -15.27 -16.37 6.23
N GLU A 139 -15.84 -15.56 5.36
CA GLU A 139 -15.10 -14.62 4.52
C GLU A 139 -14.39 -13.54 5.37
N TRP A 140 -15.08 -12.97 6.35
CA TRP A 140 -14.47 -12.01 7.29
C TRP A 140 -13.35 -12.61 8.14
N VAL A 141 -13.51 -13.86 8.61
CA VAL A 141 -12.45 -14.58 9.33
C VAL A 141 -11.22 -14.84 8.44
N GLN A 142 -11.42 -15.14 7.16
CA GLN A 142 -10.31 -15.29 6.22
C GLN A 142 -9.58 -13.98 5.97
N LEU A 143 -10.30 -12.87 5.81
CA LEU A 143 -9.72 -11.53 5.67
C LEU A 143 -8.87 -11.14 6.89
N MET A 144 -9.38 -11.36 8.11
CA MET A 144 -8.63 -11.08 9.35
C MET A 144 -7.34 -11.91 9.44
N ARG A 145 -7.35 -13.17 8.99
CA ARG A 145 -6.16 -14.04 8.96
C ARG A 145 -5.12 -13.53 7.96
N GLN A 146 -5.55 -13.02 6.80
CA GLN A 146 -4.65 -12.43 5.80
C GLN A 146 -4.02 -11.11 6.28
N GLU A 147 -4.72 -10.31 7.09
CA GLU A 147 -4.16 -9.08 7.69
C GLU A 147 -3.24 -9.32 8.90
N SER A 148 -3.21 -10.54 9.42
CA SER A 148 -2.40 -10.93 10.58
C SER A 148 -1.12 -11.68 10.22
N ALA A 149 -1.01 -12.18 8.98
CA ALA A 149 0.18 -12.79 8.40
C ALA A 149 1.10 -11.74 7.77
#